data_AF-A0A972KD33-F1
#
_entry.id   AF-A0A972KD33-F1
#
_cell.length_a   1.000
_cell.length_b   1.000
_cell.length_c   1.000
_cell.angle_alpha   90.00
_cell.angle_beta   90.00
_cell.angle_gamma   90.00
#
_symmetry.space_group_name_H-M   'P 1'
#
loop_
_entity.id
_entity.type
_entity.pdbx_description
1 polymer ?
#
loop_
_entity_poly.entity_id
_entity_poly.type
_entity_poly.pdbx_seq_one_letter_code
_entity_poly.pdbx_strand_id
1 'polypeptide(L)'
;MSDVECPQCSETEDLSGTTTNDGIQISCHACNTTWMRDLDPRCDRCNGKDVEAAVKAIVEKSRGSQLSIVATQTVYLCRSCDDKVLARYRVSRSPLMPDQLPTS
;
A
#
# COMPACT_ATOMS: atom_id res chain seq x y z
N MET A 1 -0.67 -6.47 -6.83
CA MET A 1 -1.54 -7.47 -6.17
C MET A 1 -0.61 -8.39 -5.41
N SER A 2 -0.63 -8.34 -4.09
CA SER A 2 0.16 -9.27 -3.28
C SER A 2 -0.59 -10.59 -3.23
N ASP A 3 -0.15 -11.54 -4.04
CA ASP A 3 -0.63 -12.92 -4.01
C ASP A 3 -0.30 -13.53 -2.64
N VAL A 4 -1.29 -14.18 -2.03
CA VAL A 4 -1.11 -14.85 -0.74
C VAL A 4 -0.74 -16.30 -1.02
N GLU A 5 0.36 -16.75 -0.43
CA GLU A 5 0.86 -18.12 -0.58
C GLU A 5 0.96 -18.80 0.80
N CYS A 6 0.65 -20.09 0.85
CA CYS A 6 0.83 -20.88 2.06
C CYS A 6 2.32 -21.04 2.40
N PRO A 7 2.77 -20.64 3.60
CA PRO A 7 4.18 -20.69 3.97
C PRO A 7 4.74 -22.10 4.14
N GLN A 8 3.88 -23.13 4.16
CA GLN A 8 4.27 -24.52 4.38
C GLN A 8 4.26 -25.37 3.10
N CYS A 9 3.29 -25.16 2.21
CA CYS A 9 3.13 -26.00 1.01
C CYS A 9 3.02 -25.22 -0.30
N SER A 10 3.21 -23.90 -0.28
CA SER A 10 3.15 -23.03 -1.46
C SER A 10 1.81 -23.01 -2.19
N GLU A 11 0.73 -23.46 -1.56
CA GLU A 11 -0.63 -23.37 -2.10
C GLU A 11 -1.09 -21.90 -2.20
N THR A 12 -1.73 -21.54 -3.30
CA THR A 12 -2.18 -20.16 -3.60
C THR A 12 -3.68 -20.07 -3.86
N GLU A 13 -4.34 -21.18 -4.21
CA GLU A 13 -5.75 -21.20 -4.60
C GLU A 13 -6.65 -21.68 -3.46
N ASP A 14 -6.27 -22.76 -2.78
CA ASP A 14 -7.10 -23.39 -1.72
C ASP A 14 -6.86 -22.78 -0.33
N LEU A 15 -7.10 -21.47 -0.25
CA LEU A 15 -6.90 -20.64 0.94
C LEU A 15 -8.22 -19.95 1.35
N SER A 16 -8.53 -19.95 2.65
CA SER A 16 -9.64 -19.18 3.22
C SER A 16 -9.16 -18.14 4.22
N GLY A 17 -9.77 -16.95 4.17
CA GLY A 17 -9.49 -15.86 5.10
C GLY A 17 -10.64 -15.64 6.07
N THR A 18 -10.33 -15.50 7.36
CA THR A 18 -11.29 -15.10 8.41
C THR A 18 -10.79 -13.87 9.13
N THR A 19 -11.63 -12.83 9.22
CA THR A 19 -11.32 -11.62 9.99
C THR A 19 -11.45 -11.93 11.49
N THR A 20 -10.44 -11.54 12.25
CA THR A 20 -10.34 -11.69 13.71
C THR A 20 -10.02 -10.33 14.35
N ASN A 21 -10.01 -10.25 15.67
CA ASN A 21 -9.61 -9.01 16.38
C ASN A 21 -8.15 -8.63 16.10
N ASP A 22 -7.29 -9.60 15.79
CA ASP A 22 -5.86 -9.43 15.59
C ASP A 22 -5.46 -9.28 14.11
N GLY A 23 -6.44 -9.25 13.20
CA GLY A 23 -6.22 -9.11 11.75
C GLY A 23 -6.90 -10.22 10.94
N ILE A 24 -6.31 -10.58 9.80
CA ILE A 24 -6.86 -11.61 8.90
C ILE A 24 -6.09 -12.92 9.14
N GLN A 25 -6.76 -13.92 9.70
CA GLN A 25 -6.22 -15.27 9.78
C GLN A 25 -6.49 -16.00 8.47
N ILE A 26 -5.47 -16.65 7.92
CA ILE A 26 -5.55 -17.45 6.70
C ILE A 26 -5.42 -18.92 7.07
N SER A 27 -6.23 -19.76 6.43
CA SER A 27 -6.20 -21.22 6.57
C SER A 27 -5.97 -21.83 5.18
N CYS A 28 -4.97 -22.70 5.07
CA CYS A 28 -4.74 -23.50 3.87
C CYS A 28 -5.44 -24.85 4.01
N HIS A 29 -6.31 -25.20 3.07
CA HIS A 29 -7.04 -26.48 3.12
C HIS A 29 -6.24 -27.66 2.54
N ALA A 30 -5.19 -27.39 1.75
CA ALA A 30 -4.30 -28.43 1.23
C ALA A 30 -3.40 -29.06 2.32
N CYS A 31 -2.89 -28.26 3.27
CA CYS A 31 -1.98 -28.73 4.32
C CYS A 31 -2.43 -28.45 5.76
N ASN A 32 -3.61 -27.85 5.95
CA ASN A 32 -4.20 -27.49 7.25
C ASN A 32 -3.38 -26.49 8.08
N THR A 33 -2.42 -25.78 7.48
CA THR A 33 -1.67 -24.72 8.17
C THR A 33 -2.53 -23.46 8.29
N THR A 34 -2.45 -22.81 9.45
CA THR A 34 -3.07 -21.51 9.71
C THR A 34 -2.02 -20.47 10.10
N TRP A 35 -2.17 -19.25 9.61
CA TRP A 35 -1.26 -18.14 9.93
C TRP A 35 -1.96 -16.80 9.85
N MET A 36 -1.40 -15.78 10.50
CA MET A 36 -1.86 -14.40 10.36
C MET A 36 -1.27 -13.78 9.10
N ARG A 37 -2.11 -13.14 8.29
CA ARG A 37 -1.66 -12.39 7.12
C ARG A 37 -0.77 -11.24 7.57
N ASP A 38 0.45 -11.16 7.02
CA ASP A 38 1.31 -9.98 7.20
C ASP A 38 0.67 -8.79 6.47
N LEU A 39 0.15 -7.84 7.23
CA LEU A 39 -0.42 -6.58 6.75
C LEU A 39 0.57 -5.42 6.89
N ASP A 40 1.79 -5.68 7.36
CA ASP A 40 2.80 -4.64 7.48
C ASP A 40 3.13 -4.10 6.08
N PRO A 41 3.07 -2.77 5.89
CA PRO A 41 3.46 -2.17 4.63
C PRO A 41 4.95 -2.39 4.39
N ARG A 42 5.29 -2.76 3.15
CA ARG A 42 6.66 -3.00 2.70
C ARG A 42 6.95 -2.21 1.44
N CYS A 43 8.21 -1.87 1.25
CA CYS A 43 8.62 -1.19 0.02
C CYS A 43 8.62 -2.17 -1.16
N ASP A 44 7.89 -1.85 -2.23
CA ASP A 44 7.86 -2.67 -3.45
C ASP A 44 9.23 -2.77 -4.17
N ARG A 45 10.19 -1.88 -3.87
CA ARG A 45 11.53 -1.87 -4.49
C ARG A 45 12.58 -2.65 -3.73
N CYS A 46 12.57 -2.59 -2.40
CA CYS A 46 13.61 -3.22 -1.58
C CYS A 46 13.07 -4.24 -0.56
N ASN A 47 11.75 -4.44 -0.52
CA ASN A 47 11.02 -5.27 0.45
C ASN A 47 11.25 -4.89 1.94
N GLY A 48 11.84 -3.73 2.19
CA GLY A 48 12.12 -3.23 3.53
C GLY A 48 10.85 -2.83 4.28
N LYS A 49 10.87 -3.01 5.60
CA LYS A 49 9.79 -2.61 6.52
C LYS A 49 9.89 -1.15 7.00
N ASP A 50 11.02 -0.48 6.74
CA ASP A 50 11.22 0.92 7.15
C ASP A 50 10.53 1.87 6.15
N VAL A 51 9.21 1.94 6.28
CA VAL A 51 8.33 2.76 5.46
C VAL A 51 7.52 3.73 6.33
N GLU A 52 7.19 4.89 5.78
CA GLU A 52 6.40 5.93 6.44
C GLU A 52 5.15 6.23 5.63
N ALA A 53 4.00 6.30 6.32
CA ALA A 53 2.75 6.67 5.69
C ALA A 53 2.79 8.15 5.25
N ALA A 54 2.40 8.39 4.01
CA ALA A 54 2.24 9.72 3.43
C ALA A 54 0.87 9.84 2.75
N VAL A 55 0.35 11.06 2.70
CA VAL A 55 -0.92 11.36 2.02
C VAL A 55 -0.62 11.69 0.57
N LYS A 56 -1.25 10.98 -0.37
CA LYS A 56 -1.23 11.29 -1.82
C LYS A 56 -2.58 11.83 -2.25
N ALA A 57 -2.57 12.97 -2.93
CA ALA A 57 -3.76 13.58 -3.49
C ALA A 57 -4.22 12.81 -4.73
N ILE A 58 -5.54 12.64 -4.85
CA ILE A 58 -6.23 12.25 -6.07
C ILE A 58 -6.86 13.51 -6.61
N VAL A 59 -6.45 13.91 -7.82
CA VAL A 59 -6.88 15.17 -8.43
C VAL A 59 -7.66 14.89 -9.70
N GLU A 60 -8.69 15.70 -9.92
CA GLU A 60 -9.46 15.72 -11.16
C GLU A 60 -9.41 17.10 -11.79
N LYS A 61 -9.58 17.13 -13.11
CA LYS A 61 -9.73 18.36 -13.85
C LYS A 61 -11.14 18.88 -13.65
N SER A 62 -11.24 20.12 -13.18
CA SER A 62 -12.51 20.83 -13.06
C SER A 62 -12.78 21.64 -14.33
N ARG A 63 -13.42 22.81 -14.23
CA ARG A 63 -13.68 23.65 -15.41
C ARG A 63 -12.39 24.36 -15.85
N GLY A 64 -12.09 24.28 -17.14
CA GLY A 64 -10.89 24.91 -17.72
C GLY A 64 -9.61 24.11 -17.41
N SER A 65 -8.55 24.81 -16.99
CA SER A 65 -7.24 24.22 -16.64
C SER A 65 -7.05 23.96 -15.15
N GLN A 66 -8.09 24.20 -14.33
CA GLN A 66 -8.00 24.08 -12.88
C GLN A 66 -8.08 22.61 -12.42
N LEU A 67 -7.14 22.20 -11.58
CA LEU A 67 -7.13 20.92 -10.88
C LEU A 67 -7.72 21.07 -9.47
N SER A 68 -8.52 20.10 -9.07
CA SER A 68 -9.10 20.02 -7.72
C SER A 68 -8.73 18.69 -7.07
N ILE A 69 -8.34 18.72 -5.80
CA ILE A 69 -8.21 17.50 -4.99
C ILE A 69 -9.63 16.99 -4.70
N VAL A 70 -9.95 15.80 -5.18
CA VAL A 70 -11.26 15.17 -4.96
C VAL A 70 -11.22 14.11 -3.88
N ALA A 71 -10.04 13.54 -3.61
CA ALA A 71 -9.82 12.58 -2.55
C ALA A 71 -8.33 12.54 -2.15
N THR A 72 -8.04 11.82 -1.07
CA THR A 72 -6.69 11.50 -0.63
C THR A 72 -6.58 10.02 -0.34
N GLN A 73 -5.42 9.44 -0.60
CA GLN A 73 -5.11 8.06 -0.25
C GLN A 73 -3.81 7.99 0.57
N THR A 74 -3.71 7.01 1.45
CA THR A 74 -2.47 6.69 2.15
C THR A 74 -1.56 5.90 1.23
N VAL A 75 -0.31 6.35 1.08
CA VAL A 75 0.77 5.62 0.42
C VAL A 75 1.93 5.43 1.40
N TYR A 76 2.80 4.47 1.16
CA TYR A 76 3.95 4.20 2.02
C TYR A 76 5.26 4.54 1.30
N LEU A 77 6.02 5.48 1.86
CA LEU A 77 7.32 5.91 1.35
C LEU A 77 8.44 5.17 2.08
N CYS A 78 9.33 4.52 1.33
CA CYS A 78 10.48 3.86 1.91
C CYS A 78 11.55 4.87 2.34
N ARG A 79 12.07 4.75 3.55
CA ARG A 79 13.13 5.66 4.04
C ARG A 79 14.40 5.61 3.20
N SER A 80 14.69 4.46 2.58
CA SER A 80 15.88 4.28 1.73
C SER A 80 15.61 4.60 0.27
N CYS A 81 14.50 4.13 -0.30
CA CYS A 81 14.23 4.28 -1.74
C CYS A 81 13.53 5.61 -2.10
N ASP A 82 12.81 6.23 -1.17
CA ASP A 82 12.05 7.47 -1.35
C ASP A 82 12.65 8.64 -0.55
N ASP A 83 13.92 8.55 -0.15
CA ASP A 83 14.61 9.50 0.74
C ASP A 83 14.33 10.98 0.41
N LYS A 84 14.44 11.36 -0.86
CA LYS A 84 14.21 12.74 -1.35
C LYS A 84 12.75 13.15 -1.28
N VAL A 85 11.84 12.24 -1.63
CA VAL A 85 10.39 12.49 -1.60
C VAL A 85 9.94 12.61 -0.15
N LEU A 86 10.39 11.71 0.71
CA LEU A 86 10.12 11.70 2.13
C LEU A 86 10.65 12.95 2.82
N ALA A 87 11.88 13.38 2.50
CA ALA A 87 12.44 14.62 3.02
C ALA A 87 11.59 15.84 2.63
N ARG A 88 11.17 15.94 1.36
CA ARG A 88 10.28 17.02 0.89
C ARG A 88 8.92 16.98 1.60
N TYR A 89 8.32 15.80 1.72
CA TYR A 89 7.02 15.61 2.35
C TYR A 89 7.02 16.02 3.83
N ARG A 90 8.07 15.65 4.58
CA ARG A 90 8.24 16.02 5.99
C ARG A 90 8.34 17.54 6.19
N VAL A 91 8.95 18.25 5.23
CA VAL A 91 9.09 19.72 5.27
C VAL A 91 7.81 20.42 4.83
N SER A 92 7.24 20.03 3.68
CA SER A 92 6.08 20.72 3.11
C SER A 92 4.79 20.43 3.86
N ARG A 93 4.69 19.24 4.49
CA ARG A 93 3.48 18.69 5.12
C ARG A 93 2.24 18.77 4.22
N SER A 94 2.46 18.84 2.92
CA SER A 94 1.42 18.91 1.90
C SER A 94 1.26 17.54 1.26
N PRO A 95 0.04 17.15 0.84
CA PRO A 95 -0.16 15.91 0.11
C PRO A 95 0.78 15.79 -1.10
N LEU A 96 1.27 14.58 -1.35
CA LEU A 96 2.01 14.26 -2.57
C LEU A 96 1.05 14.42 -3.76
N MET A 97 1.49 15.17 -4.77
CA MET A 97 0.75 15.24 -6.03
C MET A 97 0.89 13.91 -6.79
N PRO A 98 -0.11 13.52 -7.60
CA PRO A 98 0.00 12.35 -8.46
C PRO A 98 1.08 12.55 -9.52
N ASP A 99 1.74 11.46 -9.90
CA ASP A 99 2.85 11.47 -10.86
C ASP A 99 2.40 11.84 -12.27
N GLN A 100 1.12 11.58 -12.57
CA GLN A 100 0.45 12.01 -13.79
C GLN A 100 -0.75 12.89 -13.42
N LEU A 101 -0.80 14.08 -14.00
CA LEU A 101 -1.93 14.98 -13.86
C LEU A 101 -2.98 14.64 -14.94
N PRO A 102 -4.28 14.73 -14.64
CA PRO A 102 -5.33 14.52 -15.63
C PRO A 102 -5.23 15.59 -16.72
N THR A 103 -5.04 15.17 -17.97
CA THR A 103 -4.84 16.08 -19.12
C THR A 103 -6.13 16.35 -19.92
N SER A 104 -7.11 15.46 -19.87
CA SER A 104 -8.36 15.54 -20.64
C SER A 104 -9.51 16.08 -19.81
#